data_AF-B5JP48-F1
#
_entry.id   AF-B5JP48-F1
#
_cell.length_a   1.000
_cell.length_b   1.000
_cell.length_c   1.000
_cell.angle_alpha   90.00
_cell.angle_beta   90.00
_cell.angle_gamma   90.00
#
_symmetry.space_group_name_H-M   'P 1'
#
loop_
_entity.id
_entity.type
_entity.pdbx_description
1 polymer ?
#
loop_
_entity_poly.entity_id
_entity_poly.type
_entity_poly.pdbx_seq_one_letter_code
_entity_poly.pdbx_strand_id
1 'polypeptide(L)'
;MSTYKKWVAVAAATIGSVTVLGQANLQSVNDQARKDLEASLARLSETRQEIREESVPLSRRINELKQQTRGLGATLERAQRAQDTRTLGLDALEGRVKAIQDENDYLGGLMSQFLQELQTQMTAVEQQVHGDRIDSVREALESADVSAKDQFASQVDAVQLGIDRIKARIGGVVYPGQAIDANGDLQSGKFVELGPVSVFASDSGKQAGIIETHQVAVPNATALNPEFTANVFELASNSEGVLDLDVTLGAALAIEGSKETVTEHVLKGGIWVWPIIFFAVMAALLAVYKLFAIYSIKQPGAAHLGSIVRKVRAGEREAALEEARKLPWEFGPMIEEAVKCSDQDKELVEEVMYEKMLEAQPKVERFLSVIAVTAAVAPLLGLLGTVTGMINTFKMITLFGTGDASSLSGGISEALITTELGLVVAIPSLVAHAMLNRKAQSIMANMEKLAVVFVNGLPGRK
;
A
#
# COMPACT_ATOMS: atom_id res chain seq x y z
N MET A 1 111.09 -126.22 17.18
CA MET A 1 112.53 -126.00 16.94
C MET A 1 112.66 -125.17 15.68
N SER A 2 113.68 -124.32 15.62
CA SER A 2 114.28 -123.88 14.36
C SER A 2 113.34 -123.17 13.37
N THR A 3 112.99 -121.89 13.51
CA THR A 3 113.81 -120.66 13.45
C THR A 3 114.39 -120.30 12.10
N TYR A 4 114.43 -118.99 11.91
CA TYR A 4 115.23 -118.33 10.92
C TYR A 4 114.70 -118.46 9.49
N LYS A 5 113.52 -117.89 9.28
CA LYS A 5 113.30 -116.46 9.63
C LYS A 5 114.50 -115.60 9.14
N LYS A 6 114.21 -114.33 8.87
CA LYS A 6 115.17 -113.25 9.06
C LYS A 6 116.31 -113.19 8.02
N TRP A 7 115.98 -112.67 6.84
CA TRP A 7 116.78 -111.64 6.15
C TRP A 7 117.24 -111.91 4.71
N VAL A 8 116.30 -111.94 3.77
CA VAL A 8 116.40 -110.97 2.64
C VAL A 8 115.49 -109.75 2.94
N ALA A 9 115.40 -109.41 4.22
CA ALA A 9 114.34 -108.63 4.85
C ALA A 9 114.70 -107.14 5.02
N VAL A 10 115.25 -106.50 3.97
CA VAL A 10 115.29 -105.02 3.91
C VAL A 10 114.74 -104.42 2.61
N ALA A 11 114.71 -105.15 1.49
CA ALA A 11 114.20 -104.62 0.22
C ALA A 11 112.82 -105.18 -0.21
N ALA A 12 112.27 -106.13 0.54
CA ALA A 12 111.09 -106.94 0.21
C ALA A 12 109.88 -106.65 1.13
N ALA A 13 109.42 -105.38 1.12
CA ALA A 13 108.18 -104.92 1.77
C ALA A 13 107.47 -103.75 1.05
N THR A 14 107.76 -103.48 -0.22
CA THR A 14 107.23 -102.31 -0.98
C THR A 14 105.77 -102.49 -1.46
N ILE A 15 104.96 -103.07 -0.57
CA ILE A 15 103.71 -103.82 -0.72
C ILE A 15 102.47 -102.93 -0.80
N GLY A 16 101.62 -103.26 -1.77
CA GLY A 16 100.19 -103.45 -1.52
C GLY A 16 99.31 -102.38 -2.12
N SER A 17 98.41 -102.81 -3.01
CA SER A 17 97.41 -102.03 -3.75
C SER A 17 98.04 -101.09 -4.79
N VAL A 18 97.90 -101.26 -6.10
CA VAL A 18 96.66 -101.44 -6.86
C VAL A 18 97.03 -102.12 -8.19
N THR A 19 97.02 -103.45 -8.25
CA THR A 19 97.31 -104.23 -9.47
C THR A 19 96.24 -105.30 -9.71
N VAL A 20 94.95 -104.91 -9.73
CA VAL A 20 93.83 -105.82 -10.08
C VAL A 20 92.69 -105.20 -10.93
N LEU A 21 92.69 -103.92 -11.35
CA LEU A 21 91.49 -103.31 -12.01
C LEU A 21 91.68 -102.69 -13.41
N GLY A 22 92.78 -102.98 -14.12
CA GLY A 22 93.24 -102.13 -15.23
C GLY A 22 93.03 -102.60 -16.68
N GLN A 23 92.65 -103.86 -16.97
CA GLN A 23 92.62 -104.36 -18.36
C GLN A 23 91.27 -104.91 -18.85
N ALA A 24 90.22 -104.93 -18.02
CA ALA A 24 88.86 -105.26 -18.42
C ALA A 24 87.90 -104.04 -18.47
N ASN A 25 88.40 -102.82 -18.19
CA ASN A 25 87.54 -101.67 -17.86
C ASN A 25 87.60 -100.46 -18.84
N LEU A 26 88.45 -100.47 -19.87
CA LEU A 26 88.52 -99.36 -20.85
C LEU A 26 87.63 -99.57 -22.08
N GLN A 27 87.46 -100.82 -22.54
CA GLN A 27 86.51 -101.14 -23.62
C GLN A 27 85.06 -101.06 -23.13
N SER A 28 84.78 -101.52 -21.90
CA SER A 28 83.45 -101.39 -21.29
C SER A 28 83.04 -99.93 -21.10
N VAL A 29 83.96 -99.03 -20.70
CA VAL A 29 83.66 -97.60 -20.52
C VAL A 29 83.48 -96.87 -21.87
N ASN A 30 84.23 -97.24 -22.91
CA ASN A 30 84.06 -96.64 -24.25
C ASN A 30 82.78 -97.12 -24.95
N ASP A 31 82.42 -98.40 -24.78
CA ASP A 31 81.14 -98.93 -25.26
C ASP A 31 79.95 -98.43 -24.43
N GLN A 32 80.12 -98.21 -23.12
CA GLN A 32 79.11 -97.57 -22.26
C GLN A 32 78.91 -96.10 -22.65
N ALA A 33 79.97 -95.33 -22.88
CA ALA A 33 79.88 -93.95 -23.32
C ALA A 33 79.26 -93.80 -24.72
N ARG A 34 79.55 -94.74 -25.64
CA ARG A 34 78.87 -94.81 -26.94
C ARG A 34 77.39 -95.17 -26.82
N LYS A 35 77.04 -96.13 -25.96
CA LYS A 35 75.63 -96.46 -25.66
C LYS A 35 74.89 -95.31 -25.01
N ASP A 36 75.50 -94.58 -24.08
CA ASP A 36 74.89 -93.42 -23.42
C ASP A 36 74.74 -92.25 -24.39
N LEU A 37 75.69 -92.06 -25.31
CA LEU A 37 75.59 -91.08 -26.40
C LEU A 37 74.45 -91.46 -27.37
N GLU A 38 74.37 -92.72 -27.81
CA GLU A 38 73.28 -93.21 -28.65
C GLU A 38 71.92 -93.10 -27.94
N ALA A 39 71.82 -93.45 -26.66
CA ALA A 39 70.61 -93.31 -25.87
C ALA A 39 70.20 -91.84 -25.67
N SER A 40 71.16 -90.93 -25.49
CA SER A 40 70.90 -89.50 -25.37
C SER A 40 70.49 -88.87 -26.69
N LEU A 41 71.09 -89.30 -27.81
CA LEU A 41 70.70 -88.89 -29.15
C LEU A 41 69.31 -89.45 -29.52
N ALA A 42 69.00 -90.68 -29.13
CA ALA A 42 67.68 -91.27 -29.31
C ALA A 42 66.62 -90.50 -28.50
N ARG A 43 66.86 -90.24 -27.21
CA ARG A 43 65.99 -89.40 -26.37
C ARG A 43 65.83 -87.98 -26.96
N LEU A 44 66.92 -87.37 -27.43
CA LEU A 44 66.87 -86.06 -28.06
C LEU A 44 66.04 -86.08 -29.36
N SER A 45 66.14 -87.15 -30.16
CA SER A 45 65.32 -87.31 -31.37
C SER A 45 63.85 -87.53 -31.05
N GLU A 46 63.54 -88.33 -30.03
CA GLU A 46 62.19 -88.60 -29.54
C GLU A 46 61.54 -87.33 -28.99
N THR A 47 62.22 -86.61 -28.09
CA THR A 47 61.72 -85.32 -27.57
C THR A 47 61.59 -84.26 -28.69
N ARG A 48 62.49 -84.23 -29.68
CA ARG A 48 62.34 -83.34 -30.85
C ARG A 48 61.19 -83.75 -31.78
N GLN A 49 60.81 -85.01 -31.77
CA GLN A 49 59.66 -85.51 -32.51
C GLN A 49 58.38 -85.15 -31.77
N GLU A 50 58.29 -85.40 -30.47
CA GLU A 50 57.17 -84.99 -29.61
C GLU A 50 56.93 -83.47 -29.68
N ILE A 51 57.98 -82.66 -29.54
CA ILE A 51 57.86 -81.18 -29.68
C ILE A 51 57.35 -80.80 -31.07
N ARG A 52 57.73 -81.51 -32.14
CA ARG A 52 57.24 -81.23 -33.49
C ARG A 52 55.80 -81.67 -33.68
N GLU A 53 55.42 -82.82 -33.13
CA GLU A 53 54.06 -83.35 -33.16
C GLU A 53 53.09 -82.47 -32.37
N GLU A 54 53.53 -81.87 -31.25
CA GLU A 54 52.70 -80.97 -30.44
C GLU A 54 52.75 -79.49 -30.88
N SER A 55 53.90 -78.98 -31.34
CA SER A 55 54.03 -77.54 -31.67
C SER A 55 53.20 -77.11 -32.87
N VAL A 56 53.00 -77.98 -33.87
CA VAL A 56 52.17 -77.69 -35.04
C VAL A 56 50.69 -77.53 -34.66
N PRO A 57 50.03 -78.48 -33.96
CA PRO A 57 48.65 -78.30 -33.52
C PRO A 57 48.49 -77.18 -32.49
N LEU A 58 49.46 -76.98 -31.58
CA LEU A 58 49.45 -75.84 -30.65
C LEU A 58 49.51 -74.49 -31.39
N SER A 59 50.40 -74.36 -32.38
CA SER A 59 50.52 -73.13 -33.20
C SER A 59 49.25 -72.87 -34.01
N ARG A 60 48.66 -73.92 -34.61
CA ARG A 60 47.35 -73.82 -35.28
C ARG A 60 46.26 -73.38 -34.32
N ARG A 61 46.19 -73.98 -33.14
CA ARG A 61 45.18 -73.63 -32.12
C ARG A 61 45.35 -72.21 -31.59
N ILE A 62 46.58 -71.77 -31.38
CA ILE A 62 46.90 -70.38 -31.00
C ILE A 62 46.47 -69.41 -32.10
N ASN A 63 46.74 -69.73 -33.38
CA ASN A 63 46.33 -68.87 -34.49
C ASN A 63 44.80 -68.83 -34.67
N GLU A 64 44.12 -69.96 -34.53
CA GLU A 64 42.64 -70.02 -34.50
C GLU A 64 42.07 -69.18 -33.36
N LEU A 65 42.56 -69.35 -32.13
CA LEU A 65 42.12 -68.57 -30.98
C LEU A 65 42.43 -67.07 -31.15
N LYS A 66 43.57 -66.72 -31.73
CA LYS A 66 43.92 -65.33 -32.09
C LYS A 66 42.97 -64.76 -33.15
N GLN A 67 42.59 -65.56 -34.15
CA GLN A 67 41.64 -65.13 -35.17
C GLN A 67 40.23 -64.98 -34.59
N GLN A 68 39.80 -65.90 -33.72
CA GLN A 68 38.53 -65.82 -33.01
C GLN A 68 38.48 -64.58 -32.10
N THR A 69 39.51 -64.36 -31.27
CA THR A 69 39.59 -63.18 -30.39
C THR A 69 39.61 -61.87 -31.18
N ARG A 70 40.31 -61.80 -32.32
CA ARG A 70 40.24 -60.65 -33.24
C ARG A 70 38.84 -60.45 -33.81
N GLY A 71 38.18 -61.54 -34.22
CA GLY A 71 36.79 -61.50 -34.72
C GLY A 71 35.80 -61.01 -33.67
N LEU A 72 35.90 -61.56 -32.45
CA LEU A 72 35.12 -61.16 -31.28
C LEU A 72 35.38 -59.70 -30.89
N GLY A 73 36.64 -59.25 -30.90
CA GLY A 73 37.01 -57.86 -30.66
C GLY A 73 36.36 -56.91 -31.69
N ALA A 74 36.43 -57.25 -32.97
CA ALA A 74 35.80 -56.45 -34.03
C ALA A 74 34.27 -56.44 -33.97
N THR A 75 33.62 -57.48 -33.43
CA THR A 75 32.17 -57.47 -33.17
C THR A 75 31.81 -56.64 -31.94
N LEU A 76 32.62 -56.70 -30.87
CA LEU A 76 32.43 -55.92 -29.67
C LEU A 76 32.54 -54.42 -29.96
N GLU A 77 33.57 -53.99 -30.69
CA GLU A 77 33.73 -52.59 -31.09
C GLU A 77 32.57 -52.07 -31.95
N ARG A 78 32.01 -52.92 -32.82
CA ARG A 78 30.83 -52.56 -33.63
C ARG A 78 29.58 -52.41 -32.77
N ALA A 79 29.39 -53.32 -31.81
CA ALA A 79 28.27 -53.26 -30.87
C ALA A 79 28.39 -52.02 -29.95
N GLN A 80 29.58 -51.73 -29.42
CA GLN A 80 29.87 -50.55 -28.60
C GLN A 80 29.59 -49.27 -29.38
N ARG A 81 30.13 -49.12 -30.60
CA ARG A 81 29.85 -47.94 -31.44
C ARG A 81 28.35 -47.75 -31.73
N ALA A 82 27.62 -48.83 -31.98
CA ALA A 82 26.17 -48.77 -32.18
C ALA A 82 25.42 -48.37 -30.90
N GLN A 83 25.86 -48.86 -29.73
CA GLN A 83 25.35 -48.46 -28.43
C GLN A 83 25.63 -46.97 -28.18
N ASP A 84 26.86 -46.51 -28.35
CA ASP A 84 27.26 -45.11 -28.15
C ASP A 84 26.44 -44.16 -29.04
N THR A 85 26.23 -44.53 -30.31
CA THR A 85 25.40 -43.74 -31.23
C THR A 85 23.94 -43.66 -30.76
N ARG A 86 23.38 -44.75 -30.22
CA ARG A 86 22.03 -44.75 -29.66
C ARG A 86 21.95 -43.91 -28.39
N THR A 87 22.93 -44.01 -27.50
CA THR A 87 23.00 -43.21 -26.27
C THR A 87 23.03 -41.72 -26.60
N LEU A 88 23.91 -41.29 -27.51
CA LEU A 88 23.96 -39.89 -27.96
C LEU A 88 22.62 -39.43 -28.58
N GLY A 89 21.96 -40.31 -29.33
CA GLY A 89 20.63 -40.03 -29.89
C GLY A 89 19.54 -39.92 -28.83
N LEU A 90 19.58 -40.74 -27.78
CA LEU A 90 18.66 -40.68 -26.64
C LEU A 90 18.87 -39.40 -25.83
N ASP A 91 20.11 -39.04 -25.51
CA ASP A 91 20.43 -37.81 -24.78
C ASP A 91 19.94 -36.56 -25.55
N ALA A 92 20.13 -36.56 -26.88
CA ALA A 92 19.63 -35.49 -27.74
C ALA A 92 18.09 -35.43 -27.77
N LEU A 93 17.41 -36.59 -27.77
CA LEU A 93 15.96 -36.65 -27.74
C LEU A 93 15.40 -36.23 -26.38
N GLU A 94 16.00 -36.66 -25.28
CA GLU A 94 15.65 -36.28 -23.92
C GLU A 94 15.82 -34.77 -23.72
N GLY A 95 16.92 -34.20 -24.21
CA GLY A 95 17.13 -32.75 -24.22
C GLY A 95 16.04 -32.01 -25.01
N ARG A 96 15.59 -32.55 -26.14
CA ARG A 96 14.53 -31.95 -26.96
C ARG A 96 13.15 -32.06 -26.30
N VAL A 97 12.84 -33.19 -25.68
CA VAL A 97 11.60 -33.39 -24.91
C VAL A 97 11.57 -32.41 -23.75
N LYS A 98 12.67 -32.29 -23.01
CA LYS A 98 12.79 -31.33 -21.91
C LYS A 98 12.61 -29.89 -22.38
N ALA A 99 13.26 -29.49 -23.48
CA ALA A 99 13.09 -28.14 -24.03
C ALA A 99 11.63 -27.83 -24.41
N ILE A 100 10.91 -28.81 -24.99
CA ILE A 100 9.48 -28.66 -25.32
C ILE A 100 8.62 -28.61 -24.04
N GLN A 101 8.96 -29.37 -23.01
CA GLN A 101 8.29 -29.31 -21.70
C GLN A 101 8.49 -27.94 -21.06
N ASP A 102 9.73 -27.46 -20.99
CA ASP A 102 10.09 -26.14 -20.45
C ASP A 102 9.35 -25.01 -21.22
N GLU A 103 9.22 -25.12 -22.55
CA GLU A 103 8.45 -24.19 -23.38
C GLU A 103 6.94 -24.23 -23.08
N ASN A 104 6.36 -25.42 -22.95
CA ASN A 104 4.94 -25.56 -22.59
C ASN A 104 4.65 -25.00 -21.20
N ASP A 105 5.53 -25.25 -20.22
CA ASP A 105 5.39 -24.74 -18.86
C ASP A 105 5.47 -23.21 -18.84
N TYR A 106 6.39 -22.63 -19.62
CA TYR A 106 6.51 -21.18 -19.79
C TYR A 106 5.25 -20.57 -20.42
N LEU A 107 4.75 -21.14 -21.53
CA LEU A 107 3.54 -20.66 -22.19
C LEU A 107 2.31 -20.81 -21.29
N GLY A 108 2.18 -21.94 -20.58
CA GLY A 108 1.10 -22.17 -19.63
C GLY A 108 1.09 -21.16 -18.49
N GLY A 109 2.27 -20.78 -17.99
CA GLY A 109 2.42 -19.70 -17.01
C GLY A 109 1.99 -18.33 -17.56
N LEU A 110 2.45 -17.99 -18.76
CA LEU A 110 2.11 -16.71 -19.42
C LEU A 110 0.60 -16.58 -19.69
N MET A 111 -0.05 -17.66 -20.14
CA MET A 111 -1.49 -17.66 -20.42
C MET A 111 -2.32 -17.60 -19.14
N SER A 112 -1.86 -18.23 -18.06
CA SER A 112 -2.49 -18.13 -16.74
C SER A 112 -2.38 -16.72 -16.17
N GLN A 113 -1.23 -16.07 -16.33
CA GLN A 113 -1.05 -14.67 -15.96
C GLN A 113 -1.97 -13.76 -16.78
N PHE A 114 -2.04 -13.97 -18.09
CA PHE A 114 -2.94 -13.22 -18.98
C PHE A 114 -4.40 -13.36 -18.54
N LEU A 115 -4.85 -14.55 -18.17
CA LEU A 115 -6.20 -14.80 -17.66
C LEU A 115 -6.51 -13.98 -16.39
N GLN A 116 -5.56 -13.95 -15.46
CA GLN A 116 -5.70 -13.16 -14.24
C GLN A 116 -5.76 -11.65 -14.54
N GLU A 117 -4.88 -11.17 -15.42
CA GLU A 117 -4.88 -9.77 -15.87
C GLU A 117 -6.17 -9.40 -16.60
N LEU A 118 -6.66 -10.27 -17.50
CA LEU A 118 -7.91 -10.10 -18.23
C LEU A 118 -9.09 -9.90 -17.27
N GLN A 119 -9.20 -10.75 -16.24
CA GLN A 119 -10.27 -10.65 -15.24
C GLN A 119 -10.18 -9.35 -14.44
N THR A 120 -8.98 -8.91 -14.05
CA THR A 120 -8.80 -7.65 -13.29
C THR A 120 -9.10 -6.41 -14.11
N GLN A 121 -8.91 -6.45 -15.43
CA GLN A 121 -9.16 -5.33 -16.33
C GLN A 121 -10.56 -5.32 -16.93
N MET A 122 -11.38 -6.34 -16.65
CA MET A 122 -12.76 -6.36 -17.12
C MET A 122 -13.65 -5.42 -16.31
N THR A 123 -14.51 -4.70 -17.00
CA THR A 123 -15.52 -3.86 -16.34
C THR A 123 -16.56 -4.74 -15.65
N ALA A 124 -17.29 -4.19 -14.68
CA ALA A 124 -18.38 -4.90 -14.01
C ALA A 124 -19.42 -5.45 -15.02
N VAL A 125 -19.64 -4.74 -16.12
CA VAL A 125 -20.53 -5.15 -17.22
C VAL A 125 -19.97 -6.36 -17.97
N GLU A 126 -18.69 -6.34 -18.33
CA GLU A 126 -18.04 -7.46 -19.01
C GLU A 126 -18.02 -8.71 -18.12
N GLN A 127 -17.86 -8.55 -16.80
CA GLN A 127 -17.96 -9.66 -15.86
C GLN A 127 -19.35 -10.30 -15.85
N GLN A 128 -20.43 -9.52 -16.03
CA GLN A 128 -21.79 -10.08 -16.13
C GLN A 128 -21.99 -10.94 -17.38
N VAL A 129 -21.30 -10.61 -18.49
CA VAL A 129 -21.49 -11.29 -19.79
C VAL A 129 -20.49 -12.44 -19.99
N HIS A 130 -19.24 -12.24 -19.56
CA HIS A 130 -18.13 -13.17 -19.81
C HIS A 130 -17.63 -13.89 -18.56
N GLY A 131 -18.17 -13.56 -17.37
CA GLY A 131 -17.77 -14.14 -16.08
C GLY A 131 -17.83 -15.67 -16.07
N ASP A 132 -18.99 -16.24 -16.43
CA ASP A 132 -19.18 -17.69 -16.48
C ASP A 132 -18.15 -18.40 -17.38
N ARG A 133 -17.80 -17.79 -18.51
CA ARG A 133 -16.81 -18.36 -19.43
C ARG A 133 -15.41 -18.33 -18.82
N ILE A 134 -15.03 -17.24 -18.15
CA ILE A 134 -13.72 -17.12 -17.47
C ILE A 134 -13.63 -18.06 -16.28
N ASP A 135 -14.68 -18.14 -15.48
CA ASP A 135 -14.75 -19.07 -14.34
C ASP A 135 -14.63 -20.52 -14.83
N SER A 136 -15.29 -20.88 -15.94
CA SER A 136 -15.16 -22.23 -16.52
C SER A 136 -13.75 -22.54 -17.01
N VAL A 137 -13.04 -21.56 -17.59
CA VAL A 137 -11.63 -21.74 -18.00
C VAL A 137 -10.74 -21.90 -16.77
N ARG A 138 -10.95 -21.10 -15.71
CA ARG A 138 -10.19 -21.23 -14.46
C ARG A 138 -10.40 -22.60 -13.81
N GLU A 139 -11.64 -23.04 -13.70
CA GLU A 139 -11.98 -24.37 -13.16
C GLU A 139 -11.27 -25.48 -13.94
N ALA A 140 -11.24 -25.39 -15.28
CA ALA A 140 -10.52 -26.35 -16.11
C ALA A 140 -9.00 -26.36 -15.84
N LEU A 141 -8.39 -25.22 -15.51
CA LEU A 141 -6.95 -25.11 -15.20
C LEU A 141 -6.59 -25.60 -13.79
N GLU A 142 -7.49 -25.43 -12.82
CA GLU A 142 -7.28 -25.87 -11.44
C GLU A 142 -7.62 -27.36 -11.23
N SER A 143 -8.45 -27.91 -12.10
CA SER A 143 -8.87 -29.31 -12.00
C SER A 143 -7.74 -30.30 -12.32
N ALA A 144 -7.49 -31.23 -11.39
CA ALA A 144 -6.52 -32.32 -11.57
C ALA A 144 -7.01 -33.41 -12.54
N ASP A 145 -8.31 -33.42 -12.88
CA ASP A 145 -8.95 -34.43 -13.71
C ASP A 145 -8.89 -34.12 -15.22
N VAL A 146 -8.49 -32.90 -15.60
CA VAL A 146 -8.44 -32.46 -17.00
C VAL A 146 -7.07 -32.75 -17.62
N SER A 147 -7.06 -33.27 -18.85
CA SER A 147 -5.82 -33.57 -19.58
C SER A 147 -5.03 -32.28 -19.86
N ALA A 148 -3.70 -32.35 -19.85
CA ALA A 148 -2.83 -31.22 -20.23
C ALA A 148 -3.18 -30.61 -21.59
N LYS A 149 -3.68 -31.43 -22.53
CA LYS A 149 -4.15 -30.96 -23.84
C LYS A 149 -5.41 -30.08 -23.72
N ASP A 150 -6.34 -30.47 -22.87
CA ASP A 150 -7.62 -29.78 -22.69
C ASP A 150 -7.44 -28.51 -21.84
N GLN A 151 -6.51 -28.55 -20.87
CA GLN A 151 -6.03 -27.35 -20.16
C GLN A 151 -5.47 -26.33 -21.16
N PHE A 152 -4.54 -26.74 -22.03
CA PHE A 152 -3.98 -25.86 -23.06
C PHE A 152 -5.05 -25.31 -24.01
N ALA A 153 -6.02 -26.14 -24.44
CA ALA A 153 -7.13 -25.68 -25.27
C ALA A 153 -7.98 -24.60 -24.57
N SER A 154 -8.22 -24.75 -23.26
CA SER A 154 -8.95 -23.77 -22.44
C SER A 154 -8.18 -22.45 -22.31
N GLN A 155 -6.84 -22.52 -22.16
CA GLN A 155 -6.00 -21.33 -22.18
C GLN A 155 -6.07 -20.60 -23.53
N VAL A 156 -6.06 -21.34 -24.64
CA VAL A 156 -6.16 -20.74 -25.99
C VAL A 156 -7.54 -20.09 -26.17
N ASP A 157 -8.61 -20.69 -25.67
CA ASP A 157 -9.95 -20.10 -25.71
C ASP A 157 -10.00 -18.76 -24.95
N ALA A 158 -9.32 -18.65 -23.81
CA ALA A 158 -9.22 -17.40 -23.07
C ALA A 158 -8.46 -16.30 -23.82
N VAL A 159 -7.36 -16.65 -24.49
CA VAL A 159 -6.63 -15.70 -25.34
C VAL A 159 -7.52 -15.24 -26.50
N GLN A 160 -8.25 -16.16 -27.11
CA GLN A 160 -9.19 -15.84 -28.19
C GLN A 160 -10.30 -14.91 -27.69
N LEU A 161 -10.87 -15.17 -26.50
CA LEU A 161 -11.84 -14.29 -25.85
C LEU A 161 -11.28 -12.88 -25.65
N GLY A 162 -10.02 -12.75 -25.21
CA GLY A 162 -9.36 -11.46 -25.08
C GLY A 162 -9.19 -10.71 -26.40
N ILE A 163 -8.84 -11.42 -27.48
CA ILE A 163 -8.74 -10.83 -28.82
C ILE A 163 -10.11 -10.38 -29.33
N ASP A 164 -11.14 -11.21 -29.16
CA ASP A 164 -12.50 -10.90 -29.58
C ASP A 164 -13.05 -9.71 -28.81
N ARG A 165 -12.79 -9.63 -27.49
CA ARG A 165 -13.09 -8.47 -26.65
C ARG A 165 -12.46 -7.19 -27.18
N ILE A 166 -11.16 -7.20 -27.48
CA ILE A 166 -10.45 -6.01 -28.00
C ILE A 166 -11.06 -5.57 -29.33
N LYS A 167 -11.33 -6.51 -30.24
CA LYS A 167 -11.95 -6.21 -31.54
C LYS A 167 -13.35 -5.63 -31.39
N ALA A 168 -14.16 -6.20 -30.51
CA ALA A 168 -15.52 -5.75 -30.26
C ALA A 168 -15.51 -4.31 -29.70
N ARG A 169 -14.65 -4.01 -28.72
CA ARG A 169 -14.56 -2.67 -28.10
C ARG A 169 -14.12 -1.54 -29.04
N ILE A 170 -13.35 -1.85 -30.09
CA ILE A 170 -12.93 -0.84 -31.08
C ILE A 170 -14.13 -0.31 -31.87
N GLY A 171 -15.12 -1.16 -32.16
CA GLY A 171 -16.32 -0.78 -32.92
C GLY A 171 -17.48 -0.27 -32.07
N GLY A 172 -17.37 -0.36 -30.75
CA GLY A 172 -18.48 -0.15 -29.83
C GLY A 172 -19.36 -1.40 -29.72
N VAL A 173 -19.71 -1.81 -28.50
CA VAL A 173 -20.55 -2.99 -28.24
C VAL A 173 -21.70 -2.62 -27.32
N VAL A 174 -22.86 -3.23 -27.56
CA VAL A 174 -24.03 -3.09 -26.69
C VAL A 174 -24.29 -4.40 -25.96
N TYR A 175 -24.33 -4.36 -24.63
CA TYR A 175 -24.62 -5.50 -23.77
C TYR A 175 -25.90 -5.29 -22.98
N PRO A 176 -26.79 -6.28 -22.84
CA PRO A 176 -27.88 -6.20 -21.87
C PRO A 176 -27.30 -6.36 -20.45
N GLY A 177 -27.83 -5.64 -19.47
CA GLY A 177 -27.43 -5.82 -18.08
C GLY A 177 -28.22 -4.96 -17.10
N GLN A 178 -27.73 -4.91 -15.85
CA GLN A 178 -28.40 -4.23 -14.75
C GLN A 178 -27.49 -3.18 -14.10
N ALA A 179 -28.05 -2.01 -13.78
CA ALA A 179 -27.38 -0.91 -13.10
C ALA A 179 -28.27 -0.36 -11.97
N ILE A 180 -27.67 0.32 -11.00
CA ILE A 180 -28.38 0.99 -9.91
C ILE A 180 -28.62 2.47 -10.27
N ASP A 181 -29.85 2.94 -10.06
CA ASP A 181 -30.23 4.36 -10.15
C ASP A 181 -29.65 5.16 -8.97
N ALA A 182 -29.59 6.50 -9.08
CA ALA A 182 -29.29 7.44 -8.01
C ALA A 182 -30.17 7.24 -6.74
N ASN A 183 -31.33 6.58 -6.88
CA ASN A 183 -32.22 6.22 -5.77
C ASN A 183 -31.89 4.87 -5.10
N GLY A 184 -30.90 4.13 -5.60
CA GLY A 184 -30.53 2.80 -5.09
C GLY A 184 -31.34 1.64 -5.68
N ASP A 185 -32.24 1.91 -6.63
CA ASP A 185 -33.08 0.89 -7.27
C ASP A 185 -32.38 0.24 -8.46
N LEU A 186 -32.51 -1.08 -8.58
CA LEU A 186 -31.92 -1.85 -9.66
C LEU A 186 -32.79 -1.75 -10.93
N GLN A 187 -32.18 -1.27 -12.01
CA GLN A 187 -32.81 -1.06 -13.31
C GLN A 187 -32.19 -1.99 -14.36
N SER A 188 -33.03 -2.65 -15.16
CA SER A 188 -32.58 -3.38 -16.35
C SER A 188 -32.44 -2.42 -17.53
N GLY A 189 -31.45 -2.68 -18.39
CA GLY A 189 -31.20 -1.85 -19.55
C GLY A 189 -30.06 -2.36 -20.41
N LYS A 190 -29.52 -1.46 -21.21
CA LYS A 190 -28.43 -1.71 -22.14
C LYS A 190 -27.21 -0.88 -21.77
N PHE A 191 -26.08 -1.54 -21.75
CA PHE A 191 -24.76 -0.94 -21.65
C PHE A 191 -24.20 -0.72 -23.04
N VAL A 192 -23.63 0.46 -23.30
CA VAL A 192 -22.85 0.73 -24.51
C VAL A 192 -21.41 0.95 -24.07
N GLU A 193 -20.51 0.09 -24.56
CA GLU A 193 -19.07 0.21 -24.32
C GLU A 193 -18.36 0.69 -25.57
N LEU A 194 -17.64 1.80 -25.46
CA LEU A 194 -16.85 2.42 -26.52
C LEU A 194 -15.43 2.64 -26.00
N GLY A 195 -14.52 1.74 -26.37
CA GLY A 195 -13.15 1.74 -25.84
C GLY A 195 -13.14 1.63 -24.30
N PRO A 196 -12.58 2.62 -23.57
CA PRO A 196 -12.56 2.63 -22.10
C PRO A 196 -13.82 3.22 -21.45
N VAL A 197 -14.77 3.76 -22.24
CA VAL A 197 -15.96 4.43 -21.72
C VAL A 197 -17.16 3.51 -21.79
N SER A 198 -17.88 3.38 -20.67
CA SER A 198 -19.11 2.59 -20.58
C SER A 198 -20.26 3.51 -20.15
N VAL A 199 -21.38 3.44 -20.87
CA VAL A 199 -22.62 4.17 -20.55
C VAL A 199 -23.78 3.21 -20.42
N PHE A 200 -24.77 3.56 -19.59
CA PHE A 200 -25.98 2.77 -19.36
C PHE A 200 -27.21 3.52 -19.85
N ALA A 201 -28.14 2.79 -20.44
CA ALA A 201 -29.47 3.25 -20.83
C ALA A 201 -30.53 2.28 -20.26
N SER A 202 -31.41 2.77 -19.38
CA SER A 202 -32.48 1.96 -18.79
C SER A 202 -33.59 1.67 -19.80
N ASP A 203 -34.13 0.45 -19.81
CA ASP A 203 -35.29 0.09 -20.66
C ASP A 203 -36.53 0.93 -20.33
N SER A 204 -36.59 1.52 -19.13
CA SER A 204 -37.67 2.41 -18.71
C SER A 204 -37.68 3.77 -19.41
N GLY A 205 -36.59 4.12 -20.12
CA GLY A 205 -36.44 5.42 -20.80
C GLY A 205 -36.26 6.62 -19.87
N LYS A 206 -36.14 6.40 -18.56
CA LYS A 206 -36.08 7.47 -17.55
C LYS A 206 -34.66 7.89 -17.18
N GLN A 207 -33.70 7.00 -17.37
CA GLN A 207 -32.33 7.20 -16.92
C GLN A 207 -31.32 6.63 -17.91
N ALA A 208 -30.38 7.47 -18.29
CA ALA A 208 -29.17 7.07 -18.98
C ALA A 208 -28.00 7.91 -18.44
N GLY A 209 -26.81 7.33 -18.36
CA GLY A 209 -25.70 7.95 -17.65
C GLY A 209 -24.37 7.27 -17.88
N ILE A 210 -23.30 7.96 -17.47
CA ILE A 210 -21.95 7.39 -17.44
C ILE A 210 -21.85 6.44 -16.24
N ILE A 211 -21.14 5.34 -16.44
CA ILE A 211 -20.87 4.38 -15.38
C ILE A 211 -19.54 4.73 -14.74
N GLU A 212 -19.58 4.99 -13.43
CA GLU A 212 -18.37 5.05 -12.63
C GLU A 212 -17.81 3.64 -12.51
N THR A 213 -16.65 3.41 -13.12
CA THR A 213 -15.95 2.12 -13.07
C THR A 213 -15.24 1.99 -11.72
N HIS A 214 -16.02 1.83 -10.66
CA HIS A 214 -15.53 1.30 -9.39
C HIS A 214 -15.87 -0.19 -9.32
N GLN A 215 -15.05 -0.97 -8.62
CA GLN A 215 -15.17 -2.44 -8.46
C GLN A 215 -16.43 -2.84 -7.66
N VAL A 216 -17.60 -2.41 -8.11
CA VAL A 216 -18.90 -2.71 -7.52
C VAL A 216 -19.59 -3.70 -8.44
N ALA A 217 -20.17 -4.76 -7.88
CA ALA A 217 -20.85 -5.81 -8.63
C ALA A 217 -22.01 -5.30 -9.51
N VAL A 218 -22.59 -4.14 -9.15
CA VAL A 218 -23.59 -3.43 -9.93
C VAL A 218 -23.17 -1.96 -10.04
N PRO A 219 -22.95 -1.43 -11.26
CA PRO A 219 -22.50 -0.06 -11.46
C PRO A 219 -23.62 0.96 -11.20
N ASN A 220 -23.24 2.15 -10.74
CA ASN A 220 -24.13 3.32 -10.65
C ASN A 220 -24.09 4.10 -11.97
N ALA A 221 -25.26 4.50 -12.48
CA ALA A 221 -25.38 5.30 -13.68
C ALA A 221 -25.70 6.77 -13.34
N THR A 222 -24.74 7.66 -13.57
CA THR A 222 -24.90 9.10 -13.29
C THR A 222 -25.30 9.85 -14.55
N ALA A 223 -26.46 10.50 -14.54
CA ALA A 223 -26.92 11.35 -15.63
C ALA A 223 -26.24 12.73 -15.56
N LEU A 224 -25.59 13.14 -16.66
CA LEU A 224 -24.89 14.43 -16.76
C LEU A 224 -25.85 15.59 -17.03
N ASN A 225 -26.63 15.48 -18.10
CA ASN A 225 -27.63 16.46 -18.50
C ASN A 225 -28.73 15.76 -19.33
N PRO A 226 -29.91 16.39 -19.52
CA PRO A 226 -31.01 15.77 -20.27
C PRO A 226 -30.68 15.47 -21.75
N GLU A 227 -29.80 16.27 -22.37
CA GLU A 227 -29.37 16.11 -23.77
C GLU A 227 -28.48 14.87 -23.95
N PHE A 228 -27.51 14.68 -23.06
CA PHE A 228 -26.66 13.49 -22.97
C PHE A 228 -27.49 12.24 -22.74
N THR A 229 -28.46 12.29 -21.81
CA THR A 229 -29.37 11.18 -21.56
C THR A 229 -30.11 10.77 -22.83
N ALA A 230 -30.63 11.73 -23.60
CA ALA A 230 -31.30 11.45 -24.87
C ALA A 230 -30.35 10.83 -25.91
N ASN A 231 -29.13 11.37 -26.03
CA ASN A 231 -28.13 10.87 -26.96
C ASN A 231 -27.66 9.44 -26.62
N VAL A 232 -27.52 9.11 -25.33
CA VAL A 232 -27.18 7.75 -24.87
C VAL A 232 -28.30 6.77 -25.19
N PHE A 233 -29.57 7.18 -25.04
CA PHE A 233 -30.70 6.36 -25.46
C PHE A 233 -30.74 6.10 -26.97
N GLU A 234 -30.44 7.12 -27.77
CA GLU A 234 -30.35 6.99 -29.22
C GLU A 234 -29.23 6.03 -29.62
N LEU A 235 -28.05 6.19 -29.02
CA LEU A 235 -26.89 5.32 -29.23
C LEU A 235 -27.18 3.86 -28.83
N ALA A 236 -27.84 3.63 -27.69
CA ALA A 236 -28.19 2.28 -27.22
C ALA A 236 -29.29 1.60 -28.07
N SER A 237 -30.11 2.39 -28.78
CA SER A 237 -31.22 1.88 -29.59
C SER A 237 -30.85 1.69 -31.06
N ASN A 238 -30.15 2.66 -31.65
CA ASN A 238 -29.87 2.73 -33.07
C ASN A 238 -28.42 2.38 -33.43
N SER A 239 -27.52 2.21 -32.44
CA SER A 239 -26.08 2.01 -32.64
C SER A 239 -25.38 3.15 -33.41
N GLU A 240 -26.05 4.28 -33.56
CA GLU A 240 -25.53 5.53 -34.13
C GLU A 240 -25.97 6.68 -33.21
N GLY A 241 -25.08 7.65 -32.96
CA GLY A 241 -25.37 8.78 -32.07
C GLY A 241 -24.12 9.59 -31.74
N VAL A 242 -24.33 10.73 -31.07
CA VAL A 242 -23.25 11.61 -30.59
C VAL A 242 -23.07 11.38 -29.08
N LEU A 243 -21.91 10.92 -28.66
CA LEU A 243 -21.61 10.71 -27.25
C LEU A 243 -20.60 11.75 -26.76
N ASP A 244 -20.97 12.52 -25.74
CA ASP A 244 -20.02 13.36 -25.03
C ASP A 244 -19.10 12.48 -24.18
N LEU A 245 -17.80 12.52 -24.48
CA LEU A 245 -16.81 11.66 -23.85
C LEU A 245 -16.09 12.42 -22.73
N ASP A 246 -16.15 11.88 -21.51
CA ASP A 246 -15.24 12.29 -20.45
C ASP A 246 -13.85 11.67 -20.67
N VAL A 247 -12.95 12.48 -21.23
CA VAL A 247 -11.54 12.09 -21.46
C VAL A 247 -10.77 11.77 -20.17
N THR A 248 -11.31 12.14 -19.00
CA THR A 248 -10.72 11.84 -17.69
C THR A 248 -11.20 10.52 -17.10
N LEU A 249 -12.05 9.78 -17.83
CA LEU A 249 -12.57 8.46 -17.45
C LEU A 249 -13.21 8.45 -16.05
N GLY A 250 -14.04 9.46 -15.77
CA GLY A 250 -14.77 9.59 -14.51
C GLY A 250 -14.04 10.36 -13.43
N ALA A 251 -12.77 10.74 -13.62
CA ALA A 251 -12.06 11.54 -12.61
C ALA A 251 -12.67 12.95 -12.45
N ALA A 252 -13.12 13.58 -13.54
CA ALA A 252 -13.81 14.87 -13.50
C ALA A 252 -15.18 14.75 -12.80
N LEU A 253 -15.92 13.69 -13.08
CA LEU A 253 -17.18 13.36 -12.41
C LEU A 253 -16.98 13.11 -10.91
N ALA A 254 -15.95 12.36 -10.54
CA ALA A 254 -15.59 12.12 -9.14
C ALA A 254 -15.23 13.42 -8.41
N ILE A 255 -14.51 14.34 -9.08
CA ILE A 255 -14.21 15.67 -8.53
C ILE A 255 -15.49 16.49 -8.37
N GLU A 256 -16.38 16.51 -9.37
CA GLU A 256 -17.64 17.26 -9.29
C GLU A 256 -18.56 16.69 -8.21
N GLY A 257 -18.68 15.37 -8.12
CA GLY A 257 -19.42 14.68 -7.06
C GLY A 257 -18.81 14.89 -5.67
N SER A 258 -17.51 15.16 -5.58
CA SER A 258 -16.84 15.50 -4.31
C SER A 258 -17.00 16.96 -3.89
N LYS A 259 -17.55 17.84 -4.74
CA LYS A 259 -17.80 19.24 -4.37
C LYS A 259 -19.00 19.33 -3.44
N GLU A 260 -18.71 19.34 -2.14
CA GLU A 260 -19.72 19.53 -1.12
C GLU A 260 -20.18 21.01 -1.09
N THR A 261 -21.48 21.22 -0.92
CA THR A 261 -21.99 22.54 -0.56
C THR A 261 -21.64 22.86 0.90
N VAL A 262 -21.50 24.15 1.27
CA VAL A 262 -21.23 24.55 2.67
C VAL A 262 -22.29 23.98 3.63
N THR A 263 -23.55 23.91 3.21
CA THR A 263 -24.63 23.30 3.97
C THR A 263 -24.43 21.81 4.18
N GLU A 264 -24.08 21.07 3.11
CA GLU A 264 -23.83 19.63 3.21
C GLU A 264 -22.62 19.34 4.09
N HIS A 265 -21.56 20.14 3.95
CA HIS A 265 -20.36 20.04 4.76
C HIS A 265 -20.66 20.21 6.26
N VAL A 266 -21.48 21.20 6.62
CA VAL A 266 -21.90 21.43 8.01
C VAL A 266 -22.78 20.30 8.54
N LEU A 267 -23.69 19.76 7.73
CA LEU A 267 -24.54 18.62 8.14
C LEU A 267 -23.72 17.34 8.41
N LYS A 268 -22.61 17.14 7.71
CA LYS A 268 -21.71 15.98 7.92
C LYS A 268 -21.01 15.97 9.27
N GLY A 269 -20.93 17.09 9.98
CA GLY A 269 -20.37 17.15 11.34
C GLY A 269 -21.27 16.60 12.46
N GLY A 270 -22.45 16.08 12.13
CA GLY A 270 -23.27 15.34 13.08
C GLY A 270 -23.91 16.20 14.20
N ILE A 271 -24.14 15.60 15.37
CA ILE A 271 -25.00 16.19 16.41
C ILE A 271 -24.37 17.41 17.11
N TRP A 272 -23.04 17.44 17.25
CA TRP A 272 -22.32 18.48 18.00
C TRP A 272 -22.19 19.80 17.25
N VAL A 273 -22.48 19.80 15.94
CA VAL A 273 -22.55 21.01 15.13
C VAL A 273 -23.65 21.95 15.62
N TRP A 274 -24.79 21.43 16.08
CA TRP A 274 -25.92 22.27 16.51
C TRP A 274 -25.56 23.19 17.70
N PRO A 275 -24.97 22.68 18.80
CA PRO A 275 -24.42 23.54 19.86
C PRO A 275 -23.38 24.55 19.35
N ILE A 276 -22.47 24.15 18.46
CA ILE A 276 -21.43 25.04 17.93
C ILE A 276 -22.07 26.21 17.16
N ILE A 277 -23.05 25.94 16.31
CA ILE A 277 -23.80 26.97 15.57
C ILE A 277 -24.55 27.89 16.54
N PHE A 278 -25.18 27.35 17.58
CA PHE A 278 -25.85 28.17 18.59
C PHE A 278 -24.89 29.16 19.24
N PHE A 279 -23.71 28.69 19.67
CA PHE A 279 -22.66 29.54 20.22
C PHE A 279 -22.13 30.55 19.18
N ALA A 280 -21.99 30.15 17.92
CA ALA A 280 -21.57 31.04 16.84
C ALA A 280 -22.54 32.22 16.65
N VAL A 281 -23.84 31.93 16.55
CA VAL A 281 -24.89 32.94 16.37
C VAL A 281 -24.96 33.83 17.61
N MET A 282 -24.92 33.25 18.80
CA MET A 282 -24.95 34.01 20.06
C MET A 282 -23.75 34.95 20.17
N ALA A 283 -22.53 34.47 19.92
CA ALA A 283 -21.32 35.29 19.97
C ALA A 283 -21.34 36.38 18.89
N ALA A 284 -21.75 36.06 17.66
CA ALA A 284 -21.86 37.03 16.58
C ALA A 284 -22.84 38.15 16.92
N LEU A 285 -24.04 37.81 17.40
CA LEU A 285 -25.05 38.80 17.80
C LEU A 285 -24.56 39.70 18.94
N LEU A 286 -23.97 39.12 19.99
CA LEU A 286 -23.44 39.88 21.12
C LEU A 286 -22.24 40.73 20.73
N ALA A 287 -21.35 40.23 19.86
CA ALA A 287 -20.21 40.97 19.36
C ALA A 287 -20.66 42.18 18.54
N VAL A 288 -21.62 42.01 17.63
CA VAL A 288 -22.18 43.12 16.83
C VAL A 288 -22.87 44.14 17.74
N TYR A 289 -23.74 43.68 18.65
CA TYR A 289 -24.40 44.56 19.62
C TYR A 289 -23.38 45.38 20.43
N LYS A 290 -22.33 44.73 20.93
CA LYS A 290 -21.29 45.40 21.72
C LYS A 290 -20.36 46.29 20.91
N LEU A 291 -20.09 45.93 19.66
CA LEU A 291 -19.34 46.77 18.75
C LEU A 291 -20.04 48.12 18.60
N PHE A 292 -21.35 48.12 18.33
CA PHE A 292 -22.13 49.36 18.27
C PHE A 292 -22.23 50.07 19.62
N ALA A 293 -22.51 49.35 20.71
CA ALA A 293 -22.64 49.96 22.03
C ALA A 293 -21.35 50.67 22.49
N ILE A 294 -20.19 50.02 22.35
CA ILE A 294 -18.89 50.55 22.80
C ILE A 294 -18.40 51.67 21.88
N TYR A 295 -18.58 51.56 20.55
CA TYR A 295 -18.18 52.62 19.62
C TYR A 295 -19.09 53.85 19.69
N SER A 296 -20.33 53.70 20.17
CA SER A 296 -21.24 54.83 20.38
C SER A 296 -20.86 55.69 21.60
N ILE A 297 -20.04 55.18 22.53
CA ILE A 297 -19.59 55.94 23.70
C ILE A 297 -18.55 56.97 23.27
N LYS A 298 -18.97 58.23 23.16
CA LYS A 298 -18.08 59.37 22.92
C LYS A 298 -17.28 59.66 24.19
N GLN A 299 -15.95 59.65 24.10
CA GLN A 299 -15.07 59.96 25.22
C GLN A 299 -14.84 61.48 25.30
N PRO A 300 -15.23 62.16 26.40
CA PRO A 300 -14.94 63.57 26.56
C PRO A 300 -13.44 63.81 26.76
N GLY A 301 -12.92 64.83 26.10
CA GLY A 301 -11.52 65.25 26.23
C GLY A 301 -11.28 66.12 27.46
N ALA A 302 -10.02 66.20 27.90
CA ALA A 302 -9.61 67.00 29.06
C ALA A 302 -10.00 68.49 28.98
N ALA A 303 -10.19 69.04 27.78
CA ALA A 303 -10.62 70.43 27.58
C ALA A 303 -12.03 70.72 28.11
N HIS A 304 -12.98 69.79 27.93
CA HIS A 304 -14.35 69.92 28.46
C HIS A 304 -14.38 69.78 29.98
N LEU A 305 -13.46 69.00 30.54
CA LEU A 305 -13.34 68.93 31.99
C LEU A 305 -12.72 70.21 32.56
N GLY A 306 -11.78 70.82 31.84
CA GLY A 306 -11.16 72.09 32.22
C GLY A 306 -12.15 73.26 32.34
N SER A 307 -13.19 73.32 31.49
CA SER A 307 -14.25 74.32 31.62
C SER A 307 -15.10 74.10 32.87
N ILE A 308 -15.47 72.85 33.17
CA ILE A 308 -16.23 72.49 34.38
C ILE A 308 -15.43 72.85 35.64
N VAL A 309 -14.16 72.43 35.72
CA VAL A 309 -13.28 72.75 36.85
C VAL A 309 -13.13 74.27 37.04
N ARG A 310 -13.02 75.03 35.96
CA ARG A 310 -12.94 76.50 36.02
C ARG A 310 -14.21 77.12 36.62
N LYS A 311 -15.39 76.62 36.23
CA LYS A 311 -16.69 77.09 36.78
C LYS A 311 -16.85 76.74 38.25
N VAL A 312 -16.41 75.54 38.66
CA VAL A 312 -16.38 75.15 40.08
C VAL A 312 -15.47 76.09 40.88
N ARG A 313 -14.26 76.42 40.37
CA ARG A 313 -13.37 77.40 41.00
C ARG A 313 -13.94 78.83 41.08
N ALA A 314 -14.78 79.21 40.12
CA ALA A 314 -15.43 80.51 40.07
C ALA A 314 -16.66 80.60 41.01
N GLY A 315 -17.06 79.51 41.67
CA GLY A 315 -18.25 79.44 42.52
C GLY A 315 -19.56 79.26 41.73
N GLU A 316 -19.50 79.07 40.41
CA GLU A 316 -20.66 78.90 39.52
C GLU A 316 -21.12 77.43 39.49
N ARG A 317 -21.51 76.90 40.66
CA ARG A 317 -21.81 75.46 40.83
C ARG A 317 -22.98 74.96 39.97
N GLU A 318 -24.04 75.76 39.82
CA GLU A 318 -25.18 75.39 38.96
C GLU A 318 -24.77 75.28 37.48
N ALA A 319 -23.95 76.21 36.99
CA ALA A 319 -23.44 76.19 35.62
C ALA A 319 -22.47 75.01 35.37
N ALA A 320 -21.72 74.59 36.40
CA ALA A 320 -20.87 73.41 36.35
C ALA A 320 -21.69 72.10 36.31
N LEU A 321 -22.78 72.02 37.10
CA LEU A 321 -23.69 70.87 37.09
C LEU A 321 -24.40 70.71 35.75
N GLU A 322 -24.89 71.80 35.14
CA GLU A 322 -25.49 71.73 33.81
C GLU A 322 -24.53 71.24 32.74
N GLU A 323 -23.25 71.62 32.83
CA GLU A 323 -22.22 71.18 31.89
C GLU A 323 -21.82 69.72 32.13
N ALA A 324 -21.75 69.28 33.40
CA ALA A 324 -21.53 67.89 33.76
C ALA A 324 -22.64 66.97 33.24
N ARG A 325 -23.91 67.38 33.34
CA ARG A 325 -25.07 66.62 32.81
C ARG A 325 -25.07 66.46 31.29
N LYS A 326 -24.37 67.33 30.56
CA LYS A 326 -24.23 67.24 29.10
C LYS A 326 -23.16 66.21 28.68
N LEU A 327 -22.34 65.73 29.61
CA LEU A 327 -21.35 64.71 29.29
C LEU A 327 -22.04 63.38 28.95
N PRO A 328 -21.56 62.68 27.91
CA PRO A 328 -22.17 61.44 27.45
C PRO A 328 -21.92 60.29 28.45
N TRP A 329 -22.80 59.29 28.44
CA TRP A 329 -22.63 58.04 29.21
C TRP A 329 -22.39 58.31 30.71
N GLU A 330 -21.76 57.36 31.40
CA GLU A 330 -21.43 57.42 32.83
C GLU A 330 -20.38 58.49 33.19
N PHE A 331 -19.81 59.22 32.21
CA PHE A 331 -18.96 60.38 32.50
C PHE A 331 -19.76 61.52 33.14
N GLY A 332 -21.02 61.72 32.75
CA GLY A 332 -21.87 62.78 33.29
C GLY A 332 -22.22 62.59 34.76
N PRO A 333 -22.85 61.46 35.15
CA PRO A 333 -23.15 61.17 36.55
C PRO A 333 -21.92 61.21 37.47
N MET A 334 -20.77 60.72 37.00
CA MET A 334 -19.51 60.76 37.75
C MET A 334 -19.06 62.21 38.04
N ILE A 335 -19.02 63.07 37.01
CA ILE A 335 -18.62 64.47 37.19
C ILE A 335 -19.70 65.26 37.93
N GLU A 336 -20.99 64.97 37.72
CA GLU A 336 -22.09 65.62 38.42
C GLU A 336 -21.98 65.41 39.93
N GLU A 337 -21.75 64.17 40.38
CA GLU A 337 -21.59 63.87 41.79
C GLU A 337 -20.31 64.49 42.37
N ALA A 338 -19.22 64.52 41.59
CA ALA A 338 -17.99 65.21 41.97
C ALA A 338 -18.18 66.73 42.16
N VAL A 339 -18.99 67.38 41.30
CA VAL A 339 -19.35 68.79 41.44
C VAL A 339 -20.27 69.02 42.64
N LYS A 340 -21.11 68.06 43.03
CA LYS A 340 -21.94 68.19 44.24
C LYS A 340 -21.10 68.12 45.53
N CYS A 341 -20.05 67.32 45.52
CA CYS A 341 -19.14 67.18 46.65
C CYS A 341 -17.95 68.16 46.61
N SER A 342 -17.88 69.06 45.63
CA SER A 342 -16.69 69.91 45.40
C SER A 342 -16.31 70.84 46.57
N ASP A 343 -17.23 71.07 47.51
CA ASP A 343 -17.01 71.90 48.70
C ASP A 343 -16.42 71.12 49.88
N GLN A 344 -16.34 69.79 49.76
CA GLN A 344 -15.81 68.87 50.77
C GLN A 344 -14.31 68.59 50.54
N ASP A 345 -13.71 67.74 51.38
CA ASP A 345 -12.32 67.33 51.26
C ASP A 345 -12.07 66.57 49.95
N LYS A 346 -10.86 66.71 49.40
CA LYS A 346 -10.50 66.13 48.09
C LYS A 346 -10.61 64.61 48.10
N GLU A 347 -10.27 64.01 49.22
CA GLU A 347 -10.36 62.57 49.48
C GLU A 347 -11.81 62.08 49.30
N LEU A 348 -12.79 62.83 49.80
CA LEU A 348 -14.21 62.47 49.67
C LEU A 348 -14.71 62.61 48.22
N VAL A 349 -14.23 63.63 47.49
CA VAL A 349 -14.54 63.76 46.07
C VAL A 349 -13.96 62.60 45.26
N GLU A 350 -12.71 62.21 45.54
CA GLU A 350 -12.05 61.07 44.89
C GLU A 350 -12.81 59.76 45.17
N GLU A 351 -13.21 59.53 46.41
CA GLU A 351 -13.97 58.34 46.82
C GLU A 351 -15.32 58.23 46.10
N VAL A 352 -16.09 59.33 46.02
CA VAL A 352 -17.37 59.38 45.31
C VAL A 352 -17.20 59.15 43.80
N MET A 353 -16.16 59.70 43.19
CA MET A 353 -15.87 59.47 41.78
C MET A 353 -15.48 58.00 41.52
N TYR A 354 -14.68 57.42 42.41
CA TYR A 354 -14.29 56.01 42.33
C TYR A 354 -15.50 55.08 42.48
N GLU A 355 -16.42 55.38 43.40
CA GLU A 355 -17.70 54.66 43.54
C GLU A 355 -18.50 54.66 42.22
N LYS A 356 -18.60 55.82 41.56
CA LYS A 356 -19.28 55.93 40.25
C LYS A 356 -18.56 55.18 39.13
N MET A 357 -17.23 55.11 39.16
CA MET A 357 -16.46 54.27 38.23
C MET A 357 -16.73 52.77 38.46
N LEU A 358 -16.83 52.33 39.72
CA LEU A 358 -17.19 50.95 40.06
C LEU A 358 -18.61 50.58 39.60
N GLU A 359 -19.56 51.52 39.64
CA GLU A 359 -20.90 51.33 39.07
C GLU A 359 -20.89 51.23 37.53
N ALA A 360 -19.95 51.92 36.87
CA ALA A 360 -19.84 51.98 35.41
C ALA A 360 -19.12 50.76 34.81
N GLN A 361 -18.14 50.20 35.51
CA GLN A 361 -17.30 49.09 35.02
C GLN A 361 -18.13 47.88 34.55
N PRO A 362 -19.09 47.34 35.33
CA PRO A 362 -19.91 46.21 34.90
C PRO A 362 -20.75 46.52 33.66
N LYS A 363 -21.16 47.78 33.44
CA LYS A 363 -21.98 48.18 32.28
C LYS A 363 -21.20 48.03 30.97
N VAL A 364 -19.91 48.41 30.99
CA VAL A 364 -19.03 48.32 29.82
C VAL A 364 -18.61 46.87 29.58
N GLU A 365 -18.29 46.12 30.64
CA GLU A 365 -17.82 44.73 30.57
C GLU A 365 -18.91 43.68 30.32
N ARG A 366 -20.19 44.00 30.61
CA ARG A 366 -21.34 43.10 30.39
C ARG A 366 -21.27 42.44 29.02
N PHE A 367 -21.61 41.15 28.89
CA PHE A 367 -21.57 40.39 27.62
C PHE A 367 -20.18 40.12 27.01
N LEU A 368 -19.11 40.86 27.36
CA LEU A 368 -17.75 40.52 26.90
C LEU A 368 -17.32 39.15 27.42
N SER A 369 -17.68 38.84 28.68
CA SER A 369 -17.46 37.53 29.28
C SER A 369 -18.14 36.40 28.51
N VAL A 370 -19.34 36.62 27.96
CA VAL A 370 -20.05 35.60 27.17
C VAL A 370 -19.35 35.32 25.85
N ILE A 371 -18.81 36.35 25.19
CA ILE A 371 -18.02 36.20 23.97
C ILE A 371 -16.71 35.44 24.28
N ALA A 372 -16.06 35.76 25.41
CA ALA A 372 -14.86 35.06 25.86
C ALA A 372 -15.12 33.58 26.17
N VAL A 373 -16.21 33.28 26.89
CA VAL A 373 -16.63 31.91 27.19
C VAL A 373 -16.93 31.15 25.90
N THR A 374 -17.60 31.79 24.94
CA THR A 374 -17.89 31.16 23.65
C THR A 374 -16.60 30.82 22.89
N ALA A 375 -15.63 31.73 22.87
CA ALA A 375 -14.32 31.49 22.26
C ALA A 375 -13.57 30.31 22.91
N ALA A 376 -13.76 30.08 24.21
CA ALA A 376 -13.16 28.96 24.93
C ALA A 376 -13.95 27.64 24.79
N VAL A 377 -15.28 27.70 24.75
CA VAL A 377 -16.15 26.51 24.72
C VAL A 377 -16.30 25.93 23.31
N ALA A 378 -16.32 26.76 22.26
CA ALA A 378 -16.49 26.26 20.88
C ALA A 378 -15.42 25.22 20.46
N PRO A 379 -14.11 25.40 20.73
CA PRO A 379 -13.11 24.37 20.44
C PRO A 379 -13.28 23.11 21.29
N LEU A 380 -13.73 23.26 22.55
CA LEU A 380 -13.96 22.12 23.44
C LEU A 380 -15.16 21.27 22.97
N LEU A 381 -16.20 21.91 22.41
CA LEU A 381 -17.30 21.21 21.74
C LEU A 381 -16.82 20.50 20.47
N GLY A 382 -15.92 21.13 19.71
CA GLY A 382 -15.25 20.50 18.57
C GLY A 382 -14.49 19.22 18.96
N LEU A 383 -13.68 19.32 20.02
CA LEU A 383 -12.94 18.19 20.57
C LEU A 383 -13.86 17.11 21.17
N LEU A 384 -14.98 17.48 21.78
CA LEU A 384 -15.99 16.52 22.22
C LEU A 384 -16.60 15.77 21.01
N GLY A 385 -16.85 16.50 19.92
CA GLY A 385 -17.26 15.93 18.64
C GLY A 385 -16.31 14.85 18.14
N THR A 386 -15.00 15.12 18.12
CA THR A 386 -14.02 14.12 17.67
C THR A 386 -14.00 12.88 18.54
N VAL A 387 -14.07 13.04 19.85
CA VAL A 387 -14.14 11.90 20.78
C VAL A 387 -15.38 11.05 20.49
N THR A 388 -16.54 11.68 20.30
CA THR A 388 -17.78 10.93 20.00
C THR A 388 -17.76 10.27 18.62
N GLY A 389 -17.24 10.94 17.58
CA GLY A 389 -17.12 10.38 16.23
C GLY A 389 -16.16 9.20 16.19
N MET A 390 -15.02 9.30 16.88
CA MET A 390 -14.07 8.19 17.02
C MET A 390 -14.65 7.00 17.80
N ILE A 391 -15.42 7.25 18.87
CA ILE A 391 -16.13 6.18 19.60
C ILE A 391 -17.13 5.46 18.68
N ASN A 392 -17.91 6.21 17.89
CA ASN A 392 -18.85 5.63 16.92
C ASN A 392 -18.11 4.82 15.86
N THR A 393 -17.00 5.33 15.35
CA THR A 393 -16.14 4.66 14.38
C THR A 393 -15.63 3.31 14.92
N PHE A 394 -15.07 3.27 16.14
CA PHE A 394 -14.63 2.02 16.76
C PHE A 394 -15.77 1.04 17.04
N LYS A 395 -16.97 1.55 17.37
CA LYS A 395 -18.16 0.72 17.53
C LYS A 395 -18.55 0.05 16.21
N MET A 396 -18.49 0.78 15.09
CA MET A 396 -18.74 0.21 13.75
C MET A 396 -17.73 -0.87 13.38
N ILE A 397 -16.44 -0.66 13.66
CA ILE A 397 -15.39 -1.67 13.47
C ILE A 397 -15.69 -2.94 14.30
N THR A 398 -16.17 -2.78 15.53
CA THR A 398 -16.48 -3.91 16.42
C THR A 398 -17.69 -4.72 15.93
N LEU A 399 -18.69 -4.04 15.34
CA LEU A 399 -19.93 -4.68 14.88
C LEU A 399 -19.82 -5.29 13.48
N PHE A 400 -19.12 -4.61 12.57
CA PHE A 400 -19.10 -4.93 11.13
C PHE A 400 -17.71 -5.29 10.59
N GLY A 401 -16.68 -5.26 11.45
CA GLY A 401 -15.29 -5.45 11.03
C GLY A 401 -14.74 -4.24 10.26
N THR A 402 -13.59 -4.43 9.61
CA THR A 402 -12.92 -3.38 8.81
C THR A 402 -13.30 -3.41 7.32
N GLY A 403 -14.34 -4.17 6.96
CA GLY A 403 -14.70 -4.43 5.56
C GLY A 403 -15.40 -3.28 4.84
N ASP A 404 -16.06 -2.38 5.58
CA ASP A 404 -16.75 -1.21 5.02
C ASP A 404 -15.96 0.07 5.29
N ALA A 405 -15.01 0.35 4.39
CA ALA A 405 -14.14 1.53 4.45
C ALA A 405 -14.92 2.85 4.33
N SER A 406 -16.09 2.85 3.68
CA SER A 406 -16.93 4.03 3.49
C SER A 406 -17.57 4.47 4.81
N SER A 407 -18.16 3.53 5.55
CA SER A 407 -18.71 3.81 6.88
C SER A 407 -17.64 4.27 7.88
N LEU A 408 -16.44 3.69 7.78
CA LEU A 408 -15.29 4.08 8.61
C LEU A 408 -14.83 5.51 8.31
N SER A 409 -14.68 5.84 7.02
CA SER A 409 -14.26 7.18 6.58
C SER A 409 -15.28 8.25 6.99
N GLY A 410 -16.58 7.93 6.95
CA GLY A 410 -17.65 8.83 7.38
C GLY A 410 -17.51 9.29 8.83
N GLY A 411 -17.31 8.37 9.78
CA GLY A 411 -17.19 8.69 11.21
C GLY A 411 -15.93 9.51 11.56
N ILE A 412 -14.84 9.29 10.83
CA ILE A 412 -13.61 10.09 10.95
C ILE A 412 -13.83 11.49 10.37
N SER A 413 -14.51 11.59 9.23
CA SER A 413 -14.83 12.87 8.59
C SER A 413 -15.74 13.72 9.48
N GLU A 414 -16.81 13.14 10.04
CA GLU A 414 -17.72 13.79 11.01
C GLU A 414 -16.93 14.42 12.18
N ALA A 415 -16.00 13.64 12.75
CA ALA A 415 -15.14 14.07 13.84
C ALA A 415 -14.30 15.31 13.45
N LEU A 416 -13.63 15.27 12.29
CA LEU A 416 -12.76 16.34 11.82
C LEU A 416 -13.54 17.64 11.53
N ILE A 417 -14.67 17.52 10.84
CA ILE A 417 -15.55 18.66 10.49
C ILE A 417 -16.02 19.38 11.76
N THR A 418 -16.40 18.64 12.79
CA THR A 418 -16.86 19.25 14.05
C THR A 418 -15.77 20.09 14.73
N THR A 419 -14.51 19.64 14.66
CA THR A 419 -13.38 20.39 15.22
C THR A 419 -13.06 21.63 14.41
N GLU A 420 -13.07 21.49 13.08
CA GLU A 420 -12.91 22.61 12.17
C GLU A 420 -13.93 23.71 12.48
N LEU A 421 -15.21 23.36 12.55
CA LEU A 421 -16.28 24.31 12.86
C LEU A 421 -16.11 24.96 14.23
N GLY A 422 -15.68 24.20 15.25
CA GLY A 422 -15.37 24.74 16.57
C GLY A 422 -14.30 25.83 16.51
N LEU A 423 -13.25 25.64 15.70
CA LEU A 423 -12.18 26.63 15.50
C LEU A 423 -12.64 27.83 14.66
N VAL A 424 -13.41 27.59 13.61
CA VAL A 424 -14.00 28.65 12.76
C VAL A 424 -14.86 29.61 13.59
N VAL A 425 -15.52 29.13 14.65
CA VAL A 425 -16.30 29.97 15.58
C VAL A 425 -15.43 30.62 16.64
N ALA A 426 -14.46 29.89 17.17
CA ALA A 426 -13.62 30.35 18.29
C ALA A 426 -12.70 31.50 17.92
N ILE A 427 -12.04 31.42 16.76
CA ILE A 427 -11.03 32.40 16.35
C ILE A 427 -11.64 33.80 16.20
N PRO A 428 -12.74 34.00 15.42
CA PRO A 428 -13.36 35.32 15.32
C PRO A 428 -13.91 35.81 16.66
N SER A 429 -14.49 34.92 17.47
CA SER A 429 -15.02 35.26 18.80
C SER A 429 -13.92 35.78 19.73
N LEU A 430 -12.74 35.14 19.72
CA LEU A 430 -11.59 35.55 20.52
C LEU A 430 -11.07 36.92 20.08
N VAL A 431 -10.93 37.15 18.77
CA VAL A 431 -10.48 38.43 18.21
C VAL A 431 -11.47 39.55 18.56
N ALA A 432 -12.77 39.30 18.38
CA ALA A 432 -13.82 40.25 18.73
C ALA A 432 -13.78 40.60 20.23
N HIS A 433 -13.69 39.59 21.10
CA HIS A 433 -13.54 39.80 22.54
C HIS A 433 -12.31 40.66 22.88
N ALA A 434 -11.14 40.34 22.32
CA ALA A 434 -9.90 41.07 22.59
C ALA A 434 -10.01 42.55 22.17
N MET A 435 -10.55 42.84 20.98
CA MET A 435 -10.72 44.20 20.49
C MET A 435 -11.72 45.01 21.34
N LEU A 436 -12.86 44.41 21.67
CA LEU A 436 -13.91 45.06 22.46
C LEU A 436 -13.45 45.27 23.92
N ASN A 437 -12.77 44.30 24.51
CA ASN A 437 -12.22 44.40 25.86
C ASN A 437 -11.15 45.50 25.95
N ARG A 438 -10.23 45.58 24.97
CA ARG A 438 -9.25 46.67 24.92
C ARG A 438 -9.92 48.04 24.86
N LYS A 439 -11.02 48.17 24.10
CA LYS A 439 -11.78 49.42 24.02
C LYS A 439 -12.53 49.72 25.32
N ALA A 440 -13.09 48.71 25.98
CA ALA A 440 -13.71 48.84 27.29
C ALA A 440 -12.72 49.38 28.34
N GLN A 441 -11.53 48.78 28.42
CA GLN A 441 -10.46 49.24 29.32
C GLN A 441 -10.02 50.68 29.00
N SER A 442 -9.96 51.05 27.71
CA SER A 442 -9.67 52.43 27.31
C SER A 442 -10.73 53.44 27.78
N ILE A 443 -12.01 53.05 27.89
CA ILE A 443 -13.07 53.91 28.42
C ILE A 443 -12.88 54.11 29.93
N MET A 444 -12.63 53.02 30.66
CA MET A 444 -12.38 53.07 32.12
C MET A 444 -11.14 53.90 32.47
N ALA A 445 -10.02 53.68 31.75
CA ALA A 445 -8.81 54.47 31.92
C ALA A 445 -9.03 55.97 31.63
N ASN A 446 -9.92 56.31 30.70
CA ASN A 446 -10.27 57.70 30.46
C ASN A 446 -11.14 58.29 31.58
N MET A 447 -12.06 57.52 32.18
CA MET A 447 -12.82 57.94 33.36
C MET A 447 -11.88 58.23 34.53
N GLU A 448 -10.93 57.34 34.80
CA GLU A 448 -9.91 57.50 35.84
C GLU A 448 -9.06 58.75 35.63
N LYS A 449 -8.56 58.94 34.39
CA LYS A 449 -7.81 60.14 34.02
C LYS A 449 -8.61 61.42 34.28
N LEU A 450 -9.90 61.44 33.94
CA LEU A 450 -10.76 62.60 34.17
C LEU A 450 -11.01 62.82 35.66
N ALA A 451 -11.15 61.77 36.47
CA ALA A 451 -11.25 61.88 37.92
C ALA A 451 -10.01 62.55 38.53
N VAL A 452 -8.81 62.07 38.19
CA VAL A 452 -7.55 62.65 38.66
C VAL A 452 -7.40 64.12 38.23
N VAL A 453 -7.74 64.45 36.99
CA VAL A 453 -7.69 65.84 36.50
C VAL A 453 -8.68 66.74 37.23
N PHE A 454 -9.88 66.24 37.56
CA PHE A 454 -10.90 67.00 38.29
C PHE A 454 -10.44 67.29 39.73
N VAL A 455 -9.98 66.28 40.47
CA VAL A 455 -9.51 66.40 41.87
C VAL A 455 -8.30 67.32 41.99
N ASN A 456 -7.31 67.18 41.09
CA ASN A 456 -6.18 68.10 41.01
C ASN A 456 -6.61 69.53 40.62
N GLY A 457 -7.70 69.62 39.85
CA GLY A 457 -8.37 70.84 39.48
C GLY A 457 -9.03 71.57 40.66
N LEU A 458 -9.34 70.92 41.77
CA LEU A 458 -9.97 71.60 42.91
C LEU A 458 -8.95 72.45 43.70
N PRO A 459 -9.34 73.63 44.21
CA PRO A 459 -8.46 74.43 45.07
C PRO A 459 -8.08 73.61 46.32
N GLY A 460 -6.81 73.64 46.71
CA GLY A 460 -6.38 73.03 47.96
C GLY A 460 -6.94 73.84 49.13
N ARG A 461 -7.73 73.22 50.00
CA ARG A 461 -8.04 73.81 51.31
C ARG A 461 -6.77 73.77 52.16
N LYS A 462 -6.43 74.91 52.75
CA LYS A 462 -5.39 75.00 53.80
C LYS A 462 -5.91 74.45 55.11
#